data_AF-A0A521ZL89-F1
#
_entry.id   AF-A0A521ZL89-F1
#
_cell.length_a   1.000
_cell.length_b   1.000
_cell.length_c   1.000
_cell.angle_alpha   90.00
_cell.angle_beta   90.00
_cell.angle_gamma   90.00
#
_symmetry.space_group_name_H-M   'P 1'
#
loop_
_entity.id
_entity.type
_entity.pdbx_description
1 polymer ?
#
loop_
_entity_poly.entity_id
_entity_poly.type
_entity_poly.pdbx_seq_one_letter_code
_entity_poly.pdbx_strand_id
1 'polypeptide(L)'
;MSSMDQWNRRTWIKGVGAAGAGLALGGLSDLVMAQKPLTIGMIYVGPKDDFGYNQSHYEAASEIKKMPGIKVVGEENVPETQAVQKTMQGMISQDGATLLFPTSFGYFNPHILDVAKKNPDVRFAHCGGMWDAAKHPKTVGSFFGYIDECQYLNGVIAGHMTKSKKIGFIAAKPIPQVLRNINA
;
A
#
# COMPACT_ATOMS: atom_id res chain seq x y z
N MET A 1 42.75 -58.52 -30.13
CA MET A 1 42.83 -57.08 -30.46
C MET A 1 41.70 -56.38 -29.73
N SER A 2 41.99 -55.56 -28.73
CA SER A 2 41.00 -54.70 -28.06
C SER A 2 41.60 -53.31 -27.96
N SER A 3 40.99 -52.34 -28.66
CA SER A 3 41.41 -50.94 -28.64
C SER A 3 40.83 -50.25 -27.41
N MET A 4 41.69 -49.68 -26.58
CA MET A 4 41.28 -48.79 -25.49
C MET A 4 40.73 -47.49 -26.10
N ASP A 5 39.48 -47.18 -25.75
CA ASP A 5 38.74 -46.01 -26.20
C ASP A 5 39.38 -44.73 -25.62
N GLN A 6 39.78 -43.79 -26.47
CA GLN A 6 40.52 -42.60 -26.06
C GLN A 6 39.59 -41.53 -25.49
N TRP A 7 39.81 -41.18 -24.22
CA TRP A 7 39.11 -40.11 -23.52
C TRP A 7 39.26 -38.74 -24.20
N ASN A 8 38.17 -38.21 -24.77
CA ASN A 8 38.17 -36.92 -25.45
C ASN A 8 37.91 -35.75 -24.49
N ARG A 9 39.00 -35.09 -24.09
CA ARG A 9 39.02 -33.90 -23.21
C ARG A 9 38.07 -32.78 -23.65
N ARG A 10 37.82 -32.60 -24.96
CA ARG A 10 36.92 -31.56 -25.49
C ARG A 10 35.45 -31.87 -25.19
N THR A 11 35.07 -33.15 -25.25
CA THR A 11 33.71 -33.61 -24.89
C THR A 11 33.47 -33.45 -23.39
N TRP A 12 34.50 -33.71 -22.58
CA TRP A 12 34.44 -33.50 -21.13
C TRP A 12 34.29 -32.04 -20.71
N ILE A 13 35.07 -31.13 -21.31
CA ILE A 13 34.96 -29.69 -21.02
C ILE A 13 33.59 -29.14 -21.45
N LYS A 14 33.05 -29.61 -22.58
CA LYS A 14 31.68 -29.25 -23.01
C LYS A 14 30.60 -29.75 -22.04
N GLY A 15 30.74 -30.98 -21.52
CA GLY A 15 29.81 -31.56 -20.54
C GLY A 15 29.85 -30.85 -19.18
N VAL A 16 31.05 -30.55 -18.67
CA VAL A 16 31.23 -29.85 -17.38
C VAL A 16 30.79 -28.38 -17.48
N GLY A 17 31.05 -27.71 -18.60
CA GLY A 17 30.60 -26.33 -18.83
C GLY A 17 29.07 -26.21 -18.89
N ALA A 18 28.39 -27.18 -19.51
CA ALA A 18 26.93 -27.21 -19.56
C ALA A 18 26.30 -27.50 -18.18
N ALA A 19 26.90 -28.38 -17.38
CA ALA A 19 26.45 -28.67 -16.02
C ALA A 19 26.67 -27.49 -15.05
N GLY A 20 27.79 -26.77 -15.18
CA GLY A 20 28.09 -25.57 -14.38
C GLY A 20 27.15 -24.40 -14.65
N ALA A 21 26.77 -24.18 -15.91
CA ALA A 21 25.79 -23.16 -16.28
C ALA A 21 24.37 -23.49 -15.79
N GLY A 22 23.97 -24.77 -15.82
CA GLY A 22 22.68 -25.22 -15.29
C GLY A 22 22.54 -25.03 -13.78
N LEU A 23 23.62 -25.28 -13.01
CA LEU A 23 23.64 -25.07 -11.56
C LEU A 23 23.65 -23.59 -11.17
N ALA A 24 24.35 -22.74 -11.93
CA ALA A 24 24.36 -21.29 -11.70
C ALA A 24 23.00 -20.64 -11.99
N LEU A 25 22.25 -21.13 -12.98
CA LEU A 25 20.90 -20.65 -13.31
C LEU A 25 19.82 -21.24 -12.39
N GLY A 26 20.00 -22.47 -11.90
CA GLY A 26 19.13 -23.09 -10.90
C GLY A 26 19.14 -22.33 -9.57
N GLY A 27 20.32 -21.97 -9.05
CA GLY A 27 20.44 -21.20 -7.80
C GLY A 27 19.91 -19.76 -7.87
N LEU A 28 19.88 -19.16 -9.07
CA LEU A 28 19.24 -17.85 -9.29
C LEU A 28 17.71 -17.92 -9.23
N SER A 29 17.12 -19.10 -9.46
CA SER A 29 15.67 -19.29 -9.43
C SER A 29 15.14 -19.26 -7.99
N ASP A 30 15.89 -19.81 -7.04
CA ASP A 30 15.60 -19.69 -5.60
C ASP A 30 15.77 -18.26 -5.09
N LEU A 31 16.72 -17.49 -5.62
CA LEU A 31 16.92 -16.07 -5.28
C LEU A 31 15.78 -15.17 -5.79
N VAL A 32 15.17 -15.50 -6.94
CA VAL A 32 13.97 -14.81 -7.46
C VAL A 32 12.72 -15.15 -6.66
N MET A 33 12.65 -16.32 -6.04
CA MET A 33 11.49 -16.81 -5.26
C MET A 33 11.60 -16.57 -3.74
N ALA A 34 12.71 -15.98 -3.25
CA ALA A 34 12.98 -15.80 -1.82
C ALA A 34 12.24 -14.63 -1.15
N GLN A 35 11.50 -13.80 -1.89
CA GLN A 35 10.76 -12.71 -1.29
C GLN A 35 9.49 -13.25 -0.62
N LYS A 36 9.46 -13.26 0.71
CA LYS A 36 8.27 -13.61 1.49
C LYS A 36 7.07 -12.83 0.94
N PRO A 37 5.91 -13.49 0.70
CA PRO A 37 4.71 -12.80 0.28
C PRO A 37 4.38 -11.63 1.21
N LEU A 38 4.11 -10.47 0.64
CA LEU A 38 3.73 -9.27 1.37
C LEU A 38 2.21 -9.27 1.57
N THR A 39 1.77 -9.33 2.81
CA THR A 39 0.36 -9.11 3.14
C THR A 39 0.13 -7.64 3.48
N ILE A 40 -0.78 -7.01 2.73
CA ILE A 40 -1.21 -5.63 2.87
C ILE A 40 -2.61 -5.59 3.48
N GLY A 41 -2.80 -4.82 4.55
CA GLY A 41 -4.10 -4.55 5.15
C GLY A 41 -4.66 -3.19 4.72
N MET A 42 -5.85 -3.16 4.14
CA MET A 42 -6.56 -1.94 3.74
C MET A 42 -7.74 -1.70 4.68
N ILE A 43 -7.85 -0.51 5.28
CA ILE A 43 -8.92 -0.22 6.24
C ILE A 43 -9.67 1.03 5.80
N TYR A 44 -10.97 0.87 5.53
CA TYR A 44 -11.85 1.91 5.00
C TYR A 44 -12.87 2.35 6.05
N VAL A 45 -13.10 3.67 6.15
CA VAL A 45 -14.06 4.23 7.11
C VAL A 45 -15.51 4.12 6.63
N GLY A 46 -15.70 4.04 5.32
CA GLY A 46 -17.00 3.87 4.68
C GLY A 46 -17.04 2.63 3.79
N PRO A 47 -18.12 2.46 3.01
CA PRO A 47 -18.27 1.34 2.11
C PRO A 47 -17.35 1.49 0.90
N LYS A 48 -16.90 0.37 0.34
CA LYS A 48 -15.99 0.35 -0.82
C LYS A 48 -16.60 0.85 -2.13
N ASP A 49 -17.92 1.02 -2.18
CA ASP A 49 -18.70 1.45 -3.34
C ASP A 49 -19.39 2.80 -3.07
N ASP A 50 -18.70 3.69 -2.35
CA ASP A 50 -19.16 5.04 -2.02
C ASP A 50 -19.13 6.05 -3.20
N PHE A 51 -18.78 5.60 -4.40
CA PHE A 51 -18.64 6.42 -5.62
C PHE A 51 -17.62 7.56 -5.50
N GLY A 52 -16.65 7.43 -4.59
CA GLY A 52 -15.65 8.45 -4.38
C GLY A 52 -14.42 7.95 -3.64
N TYR A 53 -14.31 8.36 -2.38
CA TYR A 53 -13.06 8.29 -1.62
C TYR A 53 -12.64 6.85 -1.29
N ASN A 54 -13.52 6.06 -0.67
CA ASN A 54 -13.19 4.68 -0.31
C ASN A 54 -13.10 3.79 -1.55
N GLN A 55 -13.98 4.02 -2.55
CA GLN A 55 -13.91 3.31 -3.83
C GLN A 55 -12.56 3.50 -4.53
N SER A 56 -12.05 4.73 -4.60
CA SER A 56 -10.75 5.00 -5.23
C SER A 56 -9.62 4.22 -4.55
N HIS A 57 -9.63 4.13 -3.21
CA HIS A 57 -8.65 3.32 -2.49
C HIS A 57 -8.84 1.81 -2.73
N TYR A 58 -10.09 1.34 -2.80
CA TYR A 58 -10.41 -0.07 -3.05
C TYR A 58 -10.01 -0.53 -4.45
N GLU A 59 -10.23 0.31 -5.47
CA GLU A 59 -9.80 0.07 -6.85
C GLU A 59 -8.27 -0.02 -6.93
N ALA A 60 -7.55 0.92 -6.29
CA ALA A 60 -6.09 0.87 -6.21
C ALA A 60 -5.60 -0.41 -5.53
N ALA A 61 -6.23 -0.81 -4.41
CA ALA A 61 -5.90 -2.06 -3.72
C ALA A 61 -6.19 -3.30 -4.59
N SER A 62 -7.22 -3.26 -5.42
CA SER A 62 -7.58 -4.33 -6.35
C SER A 62 -6.54 -4.50 -7.46
N GLU A 63 -5.95 -3.40 -7.94
CA GLU A 63 -4.83 -3.45 -8.89
C GLU A 63 -3.55 -3.96 -8.22
N ILE A 64 -3.23 -3.49 -7.01
CA ILE A 64 -2.07 -3.95 -6.22
C ILE A 64 -2.14 -5.46 -5.96
N LYS A 65 -3.34 -5.99 -5.67
CA LYS A 65 -3.56 -7.43 -5.42
C LYS A 65 -3.17 -8.32 -6.61
N LYS A 66 -3.16 -7.79 -7.84
CA LYS A 66 -2.77 -8.56 -9.04
C LYS A 66 -1.26 -8.75 -9.16
N MET A 67 -0.46 -8.03 -8.36
CA MET A 67 1.00 -8.12 -8.41
C MET A 67 1.50 -9.44 -7.80
N PRO A 68 2.54 -10.08 -8.38
CA PRO A 68 3.12 -11.30 -7.81
C PRO A 68 3.61 -11.10 -6.38
N GLY A 69 3.34 -12.08 -5.52
CA GLY A 69 3.80 -12.06 -4.13
C GLY A 69 3.04 -11.10 -3.21
N ILE A 70 1.93 -10.49 -3.65
CA ILE A 70 1.09 -9.62 -2.81
C ILE A 70 -0.21 -10.32 -2.41
N LYS A 71 -0.51 -10.33 -1.11
CA LYS A 71 -1.84 -10.64 -0.56
C LYS A 71 -2.45 -9.33 -0.06
N VAL A 72 -3.70 -9.05 -0.42
CA VAL A 72 -4.44 -7.90 0.12
C VAL A 72 -5.62 -8.41 0.94
N VAL A 73 -5.74 -7.94 2.18
CA VAL A 73 -6.90 -8.10 3.05
C VAL A 73 -7.50 -6.71 3.30
N GLY A 74 -8.82 -6.63 3.45
CA GLY A 74 -9.46 -5.35 3.67
C GLY A 74 -10.77 -5.44 4.45
N GLU A 75 -11.06 -4.37 5.19
CA GLU A 75 -12.29 -4.23 5.98
C GLU A 75 -12.88 -2.84 5.74
N GLU A 76 -14.18 -2.79 5.50
CA GLU A 76 -14.95 -1.57 5.23
C GLU A 76 -15.84 -1.17 6.40
N ASN A 77 -16.34 0.07 6.39
CA ASN A 77 -17.21 0.62 7.44
C ASN A 77 -16.59 0.57 8.86
N VAL A 78 -15.27 0.71 8.97
CA VAL A 78 -14.57 0.65 10.25
C VAL A 78 -14.60 2.03 10.93
N PRO A 79 -15.31 2.24 12.05
CA PRO A 79 -15.43 3.58 12.63
C PRO A 79 -14.12 4.04 13.29
N GLU A 80 -13.93 5.36 13.38
CA GLU A 80 -12.80 6.05 14.04
C GLU A 80 -12.86 5.90 15.58
N THR A 81 -12.77 4.66 16.05
CA THR A 81 -12.89 4.26 17.47
C THR A 81 -11.90 3.13 17.75
N GLN A 82 -12.01 2.50 18.93
CA GLN A 82 -11.27 1.26 19.22
C GLN A 82 -11.54 0.12 18.22
N ALA A 83 -12.61 0.19 17.42
CA ALA A 83 -12.84 -0.74 16.32
C ALA A 83 -11.65 -0.78 15.34
N VAL A 84 -11.12 0.38 14.91
CA VAL A 84 -10.00 0.41 13.96
C VAL A 84 -8.72 -0.21 14.54
N GLN A 85 -8.49 -0.06 15.86
CA GLN A 85 -7.35 -0.73 16.51
C GLN A 85 -7.50 -2.25 16.47
N LYS A 86 -8.73 -2.76 16.68
CA LYS A 86 -9.02 -4.20 16.60
C LYS A 86 -8.87 -4.73 15.19
N THR A 87 -9.38 -4.02 14.19
CA THR A 87 -9.18 -4.36 12.77
C THR A 87 -7.70 -4.44 12.42
N MET A 88 -6.91 -3.39 12.73
CA MET A 88 -5.48 -3.40 12.46
C MET A 88 -4.77 -4.56 13.16
N GLN A 89 -5.08 -4.81 14.44
CA GLN A 89 -4.48 -5.91 15.18
C GLN A 89 -4.87 -7.29 14.62
N GLY A 90 -6.11 -7.46 14.18
CA GLY A 90 -6.60 -8.68 13.53
C GLY A 90 -5.89 -8.95 12.21
N MET A 91 -5.77 -7.94 11.35
CA MET A 91 -5.01 -8.07 10.10
C MET A 91 -3.53 -8.44 10.36
N ILE A 92 -2.92 -7.90 11.41
CA ILE A 92 -1.55 -8.23 11.77
C ILE A 92 -1.44 -9.68 12.28
N SER A 93 -2.25 -10.06 13.28
CA SER A 93 -2.07 -11.34 13.98
C SER A 93 -2.72 -12.54 13.30
N GLN A 94 -3.81 -12.33 12.55
CA GLN A 94 -4.56 -13.40 11.89
C GLN A 94 -4.18 -13.54 10.42
N ASP A 95 -4.01 -12.42 9.71
CA ASP A 95 -3.70 -12.42 8.28
C ASP A 95 -2.21 -12.32 7.95
N GLY A 96 -1.38 -11.96 8.92
CA GLY A 96 0.05 -11.73 8.76
C GLY A 96 0.39 -10.43 8.03
N ALA A 97 -0.46 -9.40 8.13
CA ALA A 97 -0.22 -8.10 7.50
C ALA A 97 1.01 -7.42 8.12
N THR A 98 1.98 -7.06 7.26
CA THR A 98 3.20 -6.33 7.66
C THR A 98 3.22 -4.89 7.13
N LEU A 99 2.24 -4.54 6.28
CA LEU A 99 2.00 -3.18 5.81
C LEU A 99 0.50 -2.89 5.87
N LEU A 100 0.11 -1.81 6.55
CA LEU A 100 -1.29 -1.40 6.65
C LEU A 100 -1.49 0.00 6.06
N PHE A 101 -2.62 0.19 5.38
CA PHE A 101 -3.11 1.47 4.87
C PHE A 101 -4.46 1.83 5.51
N PRO A 102 -4.45 2.46 6.69
CA PRO A 102 -5.65 3.03 7.27
C PRO A 102 -5.99 4.34 6.55
N THR A 103 -7.14 4.39 5.87
CA THR A 103 -7.45 5.46 4.91
C THR A 103 -8.31 6.60 5.45
N SER A 104 -8.47 6.76 6.77
CA SER A 104 -9.20 7.91 7.36
C SER A 104 -8.29 8.85 8.13
N PHE A 105 -8.58 10.15 8.06
CA PHE A 105 -7.86 11.17 8.84
C PHE A 105 -7.84 10.84 10.33
N GLY A 106 -9.00 10.45 10.91
CA GLY A 106 -9.12 10.16 12.34
C GLY A 106 -8.46 8.85 12.78
N TYR A 107 -7.93 8.02 11.88
CA TYR A 107 -7.23 6.80 12.29
C TYR A 107 -5.82 7.04 12.85
N PHE A 108 -5.24 8.22 12.67
CA PHE A 108 -3.84 8.45 13.04
C PHE A 108 -3.58 8.40 14.55
N ASN A 109 -3.99 9.45 15.27
CA ASN A 109 -3.76 9.59 16.70
C ASN A 109 -5.12 9.56 17.42
N PRO A 110 -5.37 8.59 18.34
CA PRO A 110 -4.39 7.68 18.94
C PRO A 110 -4.19 6.34 18.22
N HIS A 111 -5.06 5.98 17.26
CA HIS A 111 -5.24 4.57 16.91
C HIS A 111 -4.03 3.90 16.24
N ILE A 112 -3.49 4.46 15.15
CA ILE A 112 -2.27 3.91 14.52
C ILE A 112 -1.11 3.95 15.50
N LEU A 113 -0.94 5.06 16.23
CA LEU A 113 0.19 5.23 17.15
C LEU A 113 0.20 4.17 18.25
N ASP A 114 -0.96 3.78 18.79
CA ASP A 114 -1.05 2.77 19.84
C ASP A 114 -0.85 1.34 19.32
N VAL A 115 -1.30 1.04 18.10
CA VAL A 115 -1.05 -0.27 17.48
C VAL A 115 0.42 -0.39 17.04
N ALA A 116 1.00 0.67 16.47
CA ALA A 116 2.40 0.68 16.03
C ALA A 116 3.39 0.45 17.18
N LYS A 117 3.12 0.98 18.38
CA LYS A 117 3.93 0.72 19.59
C LYS A 117 4.02 -0.76 19.94
N LYS A 118 2.95 -1.53 19.68
CA LYS A 118 2.86 -2.96 20.02
C LYS A 118 3.39 -3.87 18.91
N ASN A 119 3.56 -3.33 17.70
CA ASN A 119 3.90 -4.10 16.50
C ASN A 119 5.07 -3.42 15.76
N PRO A 120 6.29 -3.43 16.32
CA PRO A 120 7.43 -2.67 15.79
C PRO A 120 7.89 -3.13 14.40
N ASP A 121 7.57 -4.36 14.00
CA ASP A 121 7.93 -4.91 12.69
C ASP A 121 6.91 -4.59 11.58
N VAL A 122 5.81 -3.91 11.92
CA VAL A 122 4.72 -3.58 11.00
C VAL A 122 4.80 -2.14 10.57
N ARG A 123 4.62 -1.88 9.28
CA ARG A 123 4.59 -0.52 8.71
C ARG A 123 3.15 -0.03 8.55
N PHE A 124 2.95 1.26 8.81
CA PHE A 124 1.65 1.93 8.69
C PHE A 124 1.78 3.12 7.75
N ALA A 125 0.97 3.17 6.70
CA ALA A 125 0.84 4.29 5.78
C ALA A 125 -0.53 4.95 5.99
N HIS A 126 -0.55 6.04 6.75
CA HIS A 126 -1.78 6.77 7.07
C HIS A 126 -2.19 7.73 5.95
N CYS A 127 -3.43 7.63 5.45
CA CYS A 127 -3.96 8.63 4.53
C CYS A 127 -4.45 9.87 5.30
N GLY A 128 -3.69 10.96 5.29
CA GLY A 128 -4.10 12.20 5.99
C GLY A 128 -2.97 13.11 6.48
N GLY A 129 -1.71 12.88 6.10
CA GLY A 129 -0.64 13.89 6.25
C GLY A 129 -0.29 14.33 7.68
N MET A 130 -0.52 13.51 8.71
CA MET A 130 -0.31 13.88 10.12
C MET A 130 1.07 13.52 10.67
N TRP A 131 1.85 12.72 9.95
CA TRP A 131 3.16 12.25 10.41
C TRP A 131 4.20 13.37 10.50
N ASP A 132 5.08 13.26 11.50
CA ASP A 132 6.13 14.22 11.84
C ASP A 132 7.33 13.41 12.36
N ALA A 133 8.47 13.52 11.69
CA ALA A 133 9.68 12.76 11.98
C ALA A 133 10.22 12.99 13.40
N ALA A 134 9.97 14.16 13.99
CA ALA A 134 10.43 14.50 15.34
C ALA A 134 9.52 13.94 16.43
N LYS A 135 8.27 13.57 16.11
CA LYS A 135 7.25 13.19 17.09
C LYS A 135 6.76 11.75 16.97
N HIS A 136 6.84 11.16 15.78
CA HIS A 136 6.16 9.90 15.47
C HIS A 136 7.14 8.76 15.14
N PRO A 137 6.75 7.48 15.36
CA PRO A 137 7.59 6.33 15.06
C PRO A 137 7.97 6.25 13.58
N LYS A 138 9.16 5.71 13.29
CA LYS A 138 9.64 5.50 11.91
C LYS A 138 8.88 4.42 11.13
N THR A 139 8.17 3.53 11.83
CA THR A 139 7.30 2.51 11.25
C THR A 139 5.99 3.08 10.73
N VAL A 140 5.63 4.29 11.17
CA VAL A 140 4.47 5.03 10.69
C VAL A 140 4.95 6.05 9.65
N GLY A 141 4.15 6.26 8.62
CA GLY A 141 4.26 7.36 7.68
C GLY A 141 2.87 7.88 7.30
N SER A 142 2.83 9.01 6.61
CA SER A 142 1.59 9.55 6.06
C SER A 142 1.73 9.83 4.57
N PHE A 143 0.62 9.68 3.85
CA PHE A 143 0.48 10.12 2.47
C PHE A 143 -0.85 10.86 2.31
N PHE A 144 -0.95 11.69 1.27
CA PHE A 144 -2.18 12.31 0.83
C PHE A 144 -2.00 12.84 -0.59
N GLY A 145 -3.05 12.87 -1.40
CA GLY A 145 -2.99 13.48 -2.73
C GLY A 145 -3.07 15.00 -2.66
N TYR A 146 -2.50 15.71 -3.64
CA TYR A 146 -2.70 17.14 -3.86
C TYR A 146 -4.08 17.42 -4.47
N ILE A 147 -5.14 16.93 -3.80
CA ILE A 147 -6.52 16.98 -4.33
C ILE A 147 -7.06 18.42 -4.41
N ASP A 148 -6.46 19.36 -3.70
CA ASP A 148 -6.76 20.78 -3.77
C ASP A 148 -6.43 21.36 -5.15
N GLU A 149 -5.45 20.82 -5.89
CA GLU A 149 -5.20 21.21 -7.28
C GLU A 149 -6.39 20.87 -8.19
N CYS A 150 -7.02 19.71 -7.97
CA CYS A 150 -8.23 19.34 -8.69
C CYS A 150 -9.42 20.22 -8.27
N GLN A 151 -9.51 20.61 -6.99
CA GLN A 151 -10.58 21.49 -6.51
C GLN A 151 -10.46 22.90 -7.05
N TYR A 152 -9.25 23.43 -7.20
CA TYR A 152 -9.01 24.72 -7.86
C TYR A 152 -9.64 24.75 -9.27
N LEU A 153 -9.40 23.71 -10.07
CA LEU A 153 -9.97 23.59 -11.41
C LEU A 153 -11.51 23.51 -11.36
N ASN A 154 -12.08 22.79 -10.39
CA ASN A 154 -13.53 22.76 -10.18
C ASN A 154 -14.10 24.16 -9.87
N GLY A 155 -13.41 24.94 -9.03
CA GLY A 155 -13.77 26.32 -8.69
C GLY A 155 -13.76 27.24 -9.91
N VAL A 156 -12.71 27.17 -10.75
CA VAL A 156 -12.62 27.91 -12.01
C VAL A 156 -13.82 27.59 -12.91
N ILE A 157 -14.11 26.30 -13.14
CA ILE A 157 -15.24 25.88 -13.96
C ILE A 157 -16.56 26.36 -13.35
N ALA A 158 -16.79 26.19 -12.05
CA ALA A 158 -18.00 26.63 -11.37
C ALA A 158 -18.21 28.15 -11.49
N GLY A 159 -17.14 28.93 -11.38
CA GLY A 159 -17.14 30.39 -11.58
C GLY A 159 -17.54 30.82 -12.99
N HIS A 160 -17.06 30.09 -14.01
CA HIS A 160 -17.43 30.34 -15.41
C HIS A 160 -18.86 29.91 -15.73
N MET A 161 -19.35 28.82 -15.12
CA MET A 161 -20.67 28.28 -15.40
C MET A 161 -21.80 28.95 -14.60
N THR A 162 -21.49 29.63 -13.48
CA THR A 162 -22.52 30.21 -12.62
C THR A 162 -23.21 31.44 -13.22
N LYS A 163 -24.55 31.38 -13.26
CA LYS A 163 -25.43 32.50 -13.61
C LYS A 163 -25.76 33.39 -12.41
N SER A 164 -25.88 32.80 -11.21
CA SER A 164 -26.27 33.50 -9.99
C SER A 164 -25.12 34.19 -9.27
N LYS A 165 -23.88 33.92 -9.68
CA LYS A 165 -22.64 34.37 -8.99
C LYS A 165 -22.53 33.89 -7.54
N LYS A 166 -23.24 32.81 -7.21
CA LYS A 166 -23.14 32.11 -5.93
C LYS A 166 -22.66 30.68 -6.20
N ILE A 167 -21.64 30.26 -5.47
CA ILE A 167 -21.10 28.89 -5.46
C ILE A 167 -21.15 28.36 -4.02
N GLY A 168 -21.26 27.05 -3.88
CA GLY A 168 -21.33 26.38 -2.57
C GLY A 168 -20.36 25.22 -2.51
N PHE A 169 -19.88 24.92 -1.31
CA PHE A 169 -18.97 23.81 -1.03
C PHE A 169 -19.54 22.99 0.13
N ILE A 170 -19.73 21.68 -0.06
CA ILE A 170 -20.20 20.79 0.99
C ILE A 170 -18.97 20.18 1.68
N ALA A 171 -18.71 20.65 2.91
CA ALA A 171 -17.56 20.24 3.70
C ALA A 171 -17.93 19.12 4.69
N ALA A 172 -17.01 18.19 4.91
CA ALA A 172 -17.20 17.09 5.86
C ALA A 172 -16.81 17.47 7.31
N LYS A 173 -15.50 17.66 7.56
CA LYS A 173 -14.95 18.04 8.88
C LYS A 173 -13.97 19.20 8.72
N PRO A 174 -13.81 20.10 9.71
CA PRO A 174 -12.91 21.25 9.63
C PRO A 174 -11.45 20.85 9.90
N ILE A 175 -10.87 20.04 9.00
CA ILE A 175 -9.48 19.58 9.04
C ILE A 175 -8.64 20.30 7.97
N PRO A 176 -7.30 20.35 8.10
CA PRO A 176 -6.45 21.10 7.16
C PRO A 176 -6.68 20.76 5.68
N GLN A 177 -6.94 19.51 5.34
CA GLN A 177 -7.21 19.07 3.97
C GLN A 177 -8.50 19.67 3.42
N VAL A 178 -9.57 19.70 4.23
CA VAL A 178 -10.86 20.25 3.81
C VAL A 178 -10.77 21.77 3.68
N LEU A 179 -10.04 22.44 4.58
CA LEU A 179 -9.81 23.88 4.48
C LEU A 179 -9.00 24.25 3.24
N ARG A 180 -7.98 23.46 2.89
CA ARG A 180 -7.24 23.64 1.62
C ARG A 180 -8.16 23.50 0.41
N ASN A 181 -9.04 22.50 0.39
CA ASN A 181 -9.99 22.29 -0.70
C ASN A 181 -11.01 23.43 -0.84
N ILE A 182 -11.43 24.05 0.26
CA ILE A 182 -12.34 25.21 0.24
C ILE A 182 -11.63 26.47 -0.27
N ASN A 183 -10.34 26.61 0.05
CA ASN A 183 -9.54 27.77 -0.30
C ASN A 183 -8.97 27.72 -1.73
N ALA A 184 -8.94 26.53 -2.33
CA ALA A 184 -8.56 26.32 -3.73
C ALA A 184 -9.64 26.88 -4.67
#